data_AF-A0A0W0ZTY0-F1
#
_entry.id   AF-A0A0W0ZTY0-F1
#
_cell.length_a   1.000
_cell.length_b   1.000
_cell.length_c   1.000
_cell.angle_alpha   90.00
_cell.angle_beta   90.00
_cell.angle_gamma   90.00
#
_symmetry.space_group_name_H-M   'P 1'
#
loop_
_entity.id
_entity.type
_entity.pdbx_description
1 polymer ?
#
loop_
_entity_poly.entity_id
_entity_poly.type
_entity_poly.pdbx_seq_one_letter_code
_entity_poly.pdbx_strand_id
1 'polypeptide(L)'
;MALSKLESEIQETITSLEKMKPPQRVVQQFFDSSEKNPINKIGADLKDKKEIGEMEGEYTKLIRAFGEIKLHFENAAKAILEGNCTDTSKEKFEERAMHYYTALQVVSGCQLHIAEQMRIQQKRTIMIRVETLHEKLKKDIDSYHNTVESVALEVADHQLRNINKGEKVSLDEVIPHIKAVYDRAYHDAHNPFWRWIKNRFIKSDRTKEIEFLNQISKHPQCNESIRLQAIRLVHDKIIKTEMFGKEGKIYKGSKLGKLLERVIENKNVEKDKDETLVDFINKNDLNDAIPDGLKDYLAKTYLEYGKSITAGNQ
;
A
#
# COMPACT_ATOMS: atom_id res chain seq x y z
N MET A 1 26.36 2.27 30.38
CA MET A 1 25.06 2.97 30.40
C MET A 1 24.75 3.65 29.08
N ALA A 2 25.50 4.65 28.60
CA ALA A 2 25.19 5.32 27.32
C ALA A 2 25.30 4.39 26.07
N LEU A 3 26.42 3.68 25.91
CA LEU A 3 26.63 2.80 24.74
C LEU A 3 25.66 1.61 24.67
N SER A 4 25.35 1.01 25.82
CA SER A 4 24.35 -0.08 25.93
C SER A 4 22.93 0.40 25.60
N LYS A 5 22.63 1.68 25.83
CA LYS A 5 21.35 2.28 25.47
C LYS A 5 21.25 2.48 23.95
N LEU A 6 22.30 3.03 23.34
CA LEU A 6 22.36 3.23 21.88
C LEU A 6 22.23 1.91 21.11
N GLU A 7 22.92 0.86 21.55
CA GLU A 7 22.81 -0.50 20.97
C GLU A 7 21.35 -1.00 20.99
N SER A 8 20.67 -0.86 22.13
CA SER A 8 19.26 -1.22 22.29
C SER A 8 18.33 -0.41 21.38
N GLU A 9 18.53 0.90 21.31
CA GLU A 9 17.73 1.78 20.45
C GLU A 9 17.90 1.45 18.95
N ILE A 10 19.12 1.09 18.53
CA ILE A 10 19.38 0.63 17.16
C ILE A 10 18.68 -0.71 16.89
N GLN A 11 18.74 -1.65 17.84
CA GLN A 11 18.10 -2.96 17.71
C GLN A 11 16.57 -2.84 17.60
N GLU A 12 15.95 -1.96 18.39
CA GLU A 12 14.52 -1.65 18.29
C GLU A 12 14.15 -1.08 16.92
N THR A 13 15.01 -0.20 16.38
CA THR A 13 14.83 0.41 15.06
C THR A 13 14.91 -0.64 13.95
N ILE A 14 15.86 -1.56 14.02
CA ILE A 14 15.97 -2.72 13.11
C ILE A 14 14.70 -3.57 13.17
N THR A 15 14.25 -3.90 14.38
CA THR A 15 13.04 -4.70 14.59
C THR A 15 11.79 -4.02 13.99
N SER A 16 11.70 -2.69 14.08
CA SER A 16 10.63 -1.91 13.46
C SER A 16 10.66 -2.03 11.93
N LEU A 17 11.84 -1.88 11.33
CA LEU A 17 12.04 -1.99 9.87
C LEU A 17 11.72 -3.40 9.33
N GLU A 18 12.03 -4.45 10.09
CA GLU A 18 11.73 -5.84 9.71
C GLU A 18 10.23 -6.14 9.66
N LYS A 19 9.42 -5.46 10.50
CA LYS A 19 7.95 -5.57 10.44
C LYS A 19 7.37 -4.99 9.14
N MET A 20 8.15 -4.17 8.43
CA MET A 20 7.77 -3.53 7.18
C MET A 20 8.28 -4.30 5.95
N LYS A 21 8.66 -5.57 6.12
CA LYS A 21 9.23 -6.37 5.04
C LYS A 21 8.25 -6.49 3.87
N PRO A 22 8.69 -6.21 2.62
CA PRO A 22 7.87 -6.39 1.43
C PRO A 22 7.41 -7.85 1.23
N PRO A 23 6.22 -8.11 0.66
CA PRO A 23 5.71 -9.46 0.42
C PRO A 23 6.64 -10.28 -0.49
N GLN A 24 7.07 -11.47 -0.06
CA GLN A 24 8.04 -12.31 -0.80
C GLN A 24 7.61 -12.68 -2.22
N ARG A 25 6.31 -12.87 -2.48
CA ARG A 25 5.80 -13.34 -3.79
C ARG A 25 5.86 -12.29 -4.90
N VAL A 26 5.95 -10.99 -4.59
CA VAL A 26 5.87 -9.90 -5.58
C VAL A 26 7.26 -9.43 -6.04
N VAL A 27 8.34 -9.83 -5.36
CA VAL A 27 9.57 -9.00 -5.35
C VAL A 27 10.87 -9.77 -5.64
N GLN A 28 10.83 -11.03 -6.08
CA GLN A 28 12.07 -11.82 -6.29
C GLN A 28 13.07 -11.10 -7.23
N GLN A 29 12.58 -10.55 -8.35
CA GLN A 29 13.39 -9.82 -9.33
C GLN A 29 14.00 -8.51 -8.81
N PHE A 30 13.34 -7.85 -7.86
CA PHE A 30 13.80 -6.58 -7.29
C PHE A 30 14.76 -6.81 -6.11
N PHE A 31 14.63 -7.93 -5.39
CA PHE A 31 15.62 -8.36 -4.41
C PHE A 31 16.96 -8.71 -5.08
N ASP A 32 16.94 -9.42 -6.22
CA ASP A 32 18.16 -9.76 -6.96
C ASP A 32 18.91 -8.51 -7.48
N SER A 33 18.18 -7.42 -7.79
CA SER A 33 18.78 -6.14 -8.20
C SER A 33 19.27 -5.32 -7.01
N SER A 34 18.56 -5.37 -5.88
CA SER A 34 18.95 -4.68 -4.65
C SER A 34 20.18 -5.32 -4.00
N GLU A 35 20.36 -6.63 -4.10
CA GLU A 35 21.55 -7.35 -3.63
C GLU A 35 22.83 -6.90 -4.33
N LYS A 36 22.75 -6.52 -5.60
CA LYS A 36 23.88 -6.01 -6.39
C LYS A 36 24.20 -4.54 -6.11
N ASN A 37 23.45 -3.86 -5.24
CA ASN A 37 23.69 -2.46 -4.94
C ASN A 37 25.05 -2.28 -4.24
N PRO A 38 25.88 -1.29 -4.66
CA PRO A 38 27.18 -1.01 -4.04
C PRO A 38 27.13 -0.83 -2.52
N ILE A 39 26.00 -0.39 -1.96
CA ILE A 39 25.84 -0.21 -0.52
C ILE A 39 26.00 -1.51 0.27
N ASN A 40 25.61 -2.67 -0.28
CA ASN A 40 25.77 -3.96 0.39
C ASN A 40 27.24 -4.32 0.56
N LYS A 41 28.05 -4.09 -0.49
CA LYS A 41 29.49 -4.31 -0.45
C LYS A 41 30.14 -3.37 0.58
N ILE A 42 29.81 -2.09 0.55
CA ILE A 42 30.32 -1.11 1.53
C ILE A 42 29.93 -1.53 2.96
N GLY A 43 28.70 -2.02 3.15
CA GLY A 43 28.22 -2.50 4.44
C GLY A 43 28.96 -3.75 4.93
N ALA A 44 29.23 -4.70 4.05
CA ALA A 44 30.02 -5.89 4.35
C ALA A 44 31.46 -5.51 4.72
N ASP A 45 32.11 -4.69 3.88
CA ASP A 45 33.48 -4.21 4.09
C ASP A 45 33.62 -3.50 5.45
N LEU A 46 32.59 -2.74 5.87
CA LEU A 46 32.53 -2.08 7.17
C LEU A 46 32.39 -3.08 8.33
N LYS A 47 31.50 -4.07 8.19
CA LYS A 47 31.27 -5.10 9.22
C LYS A 47 32.49 -6.02 9.42
N ASP A 48 33.34 -6.17 8.42
CA ASP A 48 34.61 -6.91 8.53
C ASP A 48 35.67 -6.15 9.34
N LYS A 49 35.51 -4.84 9.55
CA LYS A 49 36.42 -4.03 10.36
C LYS A 49 36.20 -4.27 11.84
N LYS A 50 37.31 -4.22 12.60
CA LYS A 50 37.30 -4.28 14.06
C LYS A 50 37.72 -2.95 14.69
N GLU A 51 38.68 -2.22 14.13
CA GLU A 51 39.13 -0.94 14.70
C GLU A 51 38.22 0.23 14.31
N ILE A 52 37.80 1.03 15.30
CA ILE A 52 36.90 2.19 15.09
C ILE A 52 37.47 3.20 14.09
N GLY A 53 38.79 3.42 14.10
CA GLY A 53 39.44 4.35 13.17
C GLY A 53 39.33 3.91 11.71
N GLU A 54 39.32 2.60 11.43
CA GLU A 54 39.13 2.08 10.07
C GLU A 54 37.66 2.16 9.63
N MET A 55 36.72 1.97 10.57
CA MET A 55 35.29 2.03 10.29
C MET A 55 34.83 3.42 9.86
N GLU A 56 35.46 4.49 10.36
CA GLU A 56 35.01 5.86 10.08
C GLU A 56 35.06 6.21 8.59
N GLY A 57 36.10 5.74 7.88
CA GLY A 57 36.24 5.93 6.44
C GLY A 57 35.13 5.22 5.66
N GLU A 58 34.92 3.94 5.93
CA GLU A 58 33.86 3.14 5.29
C GLU A 58 32.46 3.64 5.65
N TYR A 59 32.25 4.06 6.90
CA TYR A 59 30.98 4.62 7.33
C TYR A 59 30.64 5.92 6.60
N THR A 60 31.65 6.75 6.30
CA THR A 60 31.45 7.96 5.49
C THR A 60 31.02 7.61 4.06
N LYS A 61 31.61 6.58 3.44
CA LYS A 61 31.19 6.09 2.12
C LYS A 61 29.77 5.52 2.16
N LEU A 62 29.44 4.78 3.22
CA LEU A 62 28.12 4.20 3.43
C LEU A 62 27.02 5.27 3.46
N ILE A 63 27.21 6.34 4.25
CA ILE A 63 26.23 7.43 4.37
C ILE A 63 26.08 8.20 3.05
N ARG A 64 27.15 8.34 2.26
CA ARG A 64 27.07 8.96 0.93
C ARG A 64 26.25 8.12 -0.04
N ALA A 65 26.56 6.81 -0.14
CA ALA A 65 25.81 5.89 -0.98
C ALA A 65 24.32 5.82 -0.57
N PHE A 66 24.05 5.81 0.74
CA PHE A 66 22.70 5.89 1.28
C PHE A 66 21.95 7.14 0.83
N GLY A 67 22.60 8.31 0.86
CA GLY A 67 22.00 9.57 0.42
C GLY A 67 21.61 9.58 -1.07
N GLU A 68 22.43 8.98 -1.93
CA GLU A 68 22.13 8.84 -3.37
C GLU A 68 20.92 7.93 -3.60
N ILE A 69 20.85 6.79 -2.91
CA ILE A 69 19.72 5.85 -2.99
C ILE A 69 18.42 6.51 -2.49
N LYS A 70 18.49 7.23 -1.36
CA LYS A 70 17.36 7.99 -0.81
C LYS A 70 16.81 8.98 -1.84
N LEU A 71 17.68 9.75 -2.48
CA LEU A 71 17.28 10.75 -3.48
C LEU A 71 16.58 10.09 -4.69
N HIS A 72 17.06 8.93 -5.15
CA HIS A 72 16.41 8.21 -6.23
C HIS A 72 15.01 7.70 -5.85
N PHE A 73 14.83 7.23 -4.62
CA PHE A 73 13.53 6.86 -4.08
C PHE A 73 12.57 8.05 -4.01
N GLU A 74 13.00 9.16 -3.41
CA GLU A 74 12.17 10.37 -3.28
C GLU A 74 11.75 10.94 -4.64
N ASN A 75 12.65 10.93 -5.63
CA ASN A 75 12.34 11.39 -6.98
C ASN A 75 11.35 10.46 -7.71
N ALA A 76 11.47 9.14 -7.52
CA ALA A 76 10.51 8.18 -8.09
C ALA A 76 9.12 8.34 -7.44
N ALA A 77 9.07 8.50 -6.12
CA ALA A 77 7.84 8.76 -5.38
C ALA A 77 7.16 10.06 -5.85
N LYS A 78 7.93 11.14 -5.96
CA LYS A 78 7.45 12.45 -6.40
C LYS A 78 6.81 12.38 -7.78
N ALA A 79 7.40 11.65 -8.71
CA ALA A 79 6.82 11.49 -10.05
C ALA A 79 5.39 10.91 -10.00
N ILE A 80 5.16 9.89 -9.18
CA ILE A 80 3.83 9.29 -9.01
C ILE A 80 2.88 10.25 -8.28
N LEU A 81 3.35 10.90 -7.20
CA LEU A 81 2.56 11.87 -6.42
C LEU A 81 2.17 13.12 -7.21
N GLU A 82 2.91 13.46 -8.27
CA GLU A 82 2.57 14.52 -9.22
C GLU A 82 1.67 14.03 -10.38
N GLY A 83 1.18 12.79 -10.30
CA GLY A 83 0.18 12.23 -11.22
C GLY A 83 0.73 11.35 -12.35
N ASN A 84 2.04 11.09 -12.41
CA ASN A 84 2.62 10.19 -13.42
C ASN A 84 2.49 8.71 -12.99
N CYS A 85 1.26 8.19 -13.08
CA CYS A 85 0.91 6.81 -12.69
C CYS A 85 1.02 5.80 -13.86
N THR A 86 2.02 5.93 -14.73
CA THR A 86 2.26 4.93 -15.79
C THR A 86 2.91 3.66 -15.22
N ASP A 87 2.75 2.52 -15.91
CA ASP A 87 3.35 1.24 -15.46
C ASP A 87 4.88 1.35 -15.32
N THR A 88 5.55 2.04 -16.24
CA THR A 88 6.99 2.32 -16.13
C THR A 88 7.35 3.14 -14.90
N SER A 89 6.53 4.11 -14.52
CA SER A 89 6.75 4.90 -13.30
C SER A 89 6.51 4.07 -12.03
N LYS A 90 5.50 3.19 -12.02
CA LYS A 90 5.20 2.25 -10.92
C LYS A 90 6.35 1.26 -10.72
N GLU A 91 6.77 0.57 -11.78
CA GLU A 91 7.91 -0.36 -11.75
C GLU A 91 9.20 0.31 -11.27
N LYS A 92 9.46 1.53 -11.74
CA LYS A 92 10.61 2.32 -11.28
C LYS A 92 10.50 2.69 -9.80
N PHE A 93 9.32 3.06 -9.32
CA PHE A 93 9.13 3.34 -7.89
C PHE A 93 9.34 2.09 -7.04
N GLU A 94 8.77 0.95 -7.43
CA GLU A 94 8.95 -0.34 -6.74
C GLU A 94 10.42 -0.72 -6.63
N GLU A 95 11.17 -0.66 -7.74
CA GLU A 95 12.61 -0.91 -7.76
C GLU A 95 13.35 -0.01 -6.76
N ARG A 96 13.08 1.30 -6.78
CA ARG A 96 13.77 2.26 -5.89
C ARG A 96 13.35 2.14 -4.44
N ALA A 97 12.09 1.80 -4.17
CA ALA A 97 11.62 1.50 -2.83
C ALA A 97 12.36 0.29 -2.24
N MET A 98 12.60 -0.75 -3.05
CA MET A 98 13.36 -1.92 -2.64
C MET A 98 14.84 -1.63 -2.39
N HIS A 99 15.47 -0.83 -3.26
CA HIS A 99 16.85 -0.39 -3.05
C HIS A 99 16.99 0.43 -1.77
N TYR A 100 16.05 1.33 -1.51
CA TYR A 100 16.08 2.16 -0.31
C TYR A 100 15.78 1.37 0.97
N TYR A 101 14.83 0.43 0.95
CA TYR A 101 14.60 -0.50 2.05
C TYR A 101 15.86 -1.30 2.40
N THR A 102 16.51 -1.87 1.39
CA THR A 102 17.78 -2.61 1.56
C THR A 102 18.86 -1.70 2.16
N ALA A 103 18.97 -0.47 1.67
CA ALA A 103 19.92 0.51 2.20
C ALA A 103 19.65 0.86 3.67
N LEU A 104 18.38 1.02 4.08
CA LEU A 104 18.00 1.23 5.48
C LEU A 104 18.45 0.05 6.36
N GLN A 105 18.28 -1.20 5.89
CA GLN A 105 18.74 -2.39 6.62
C GLN A 105 20.27 -2.41 6.78
N VAL A 106 21.00 -2.15 5.70
CA VAL A 106 22.47 -2.14 5.72
C VAL A 106 22.99 -1.07 6.69
N VAL A 107 22.49 0.17 6.58
CA VAL A 107 22.91 1.26 7.47
C VAL A 107 22.60 0.95 8.92
N SER A 108 21.40 0.43 9.22
CA SER A 108 21.02 0.04 10.59
C SER A 108 21.97 -1.03 11.15
N GLY A 109 22.26 -2.06 10.36
CA GLY A 109 23.17 -3.13 10.78
C GLY A 109 24.63 -2.66 10.94
N CYS A 110 25.09 -1.71 10.13
CA CYS A 110 26.41 -1.10 10.29
C CYS A 110 26.48 -0.19 11.52
N GLN A 111 25.43 0.58 11.82
CA GLN A 111 25.35 1.38 13.04
C GLN A 111 25.40 0.50 14.29
N LEU A 112 24.69 -0.64 14.29
CA LEU A 112 24.73 -1.61 15.37
C LEU A 112 26.15 -2.15 15.57
N HIS A 113 26.80 -2.60 14.50
CA HIS A 113 28.18 -3.10 14.56
C HIS A 113 29.15 -2.05 15.12
N ILE A 114 29.06 -0.80 14.67
CA ILE A 114 29.90 0.29 15.19
C ILE A 114 29.62 0.50 16.69
N ALA A 115 28.36 0.50 17.12
CA ALA A 115 27.99 0.64 18.53
C ALA A 115 28.56 -0.50 19.40
N GLU A 116 28.47 -1.74 18.93
CA GLU A 116 29.06 -2.91 19.59
C GLU A 116 30.58 -2.79 19.72
N GLN A 117 31.27 -2.39 18.64
CA GLN A 117 32.72 -2.25 18.64
C GLN A 117 33.19 -1.10 19.54
N MET A 118 32.44 0.01 19.60
CA MET A 118 32.67 1.10 20.56
C MET A 118 32.54 0.60 22.00
N ARG A 119 31.56 -0.27 22.28
CA ARG A 119 31.35 -0.88 23.59
C ARG A 119 32.52 -1.81 23.95
N ILE A 120 32.92 -2.70 23.05
CA ILE A 120 34.01 -3.67 23.26
C ILE A 120 35.35 -2.94 23.51
N GLN A 121 35.67 -1.95 22.69
CA GLN A 121 36.94 -1.21 22.79
C GLN A 121 36.91 -0.10 23.84
N GLN A 122 35.75 0.18 24.44
CA GLN A 122 35.52 1.31 25.35
C GLN A 122 35.92 2.68 24.75
N LYS A 123 35.89 2.80 23.41
CA LYS A 123 36.19 4.03 22.67
C LYS A 123 34.89 4.72 22.29
N ARG A 124 34.79 6.03 22.53
CA ARG A 124 33.62 6.86 22.20
C ARG A 124 33.86 7.86 21.06
N THR A 125 34.97 7.71 20.36
CA THR A 125 35.52 8.71 19.42
C THR A 125 34.52 9.18 18.37
N ILE A 126 33.61 8.30 17.92
CA ILE A 126 32.58 8.62 16.91
C ILE A 126 31.15 8.52 17.44
N MET A 127 30.96 8.43 18.76
CA MET A 127 29.66 8.16 19.40
C MET A 127 28.60 9.21 19.02
N ILE A 128 28.93 10.50 19.16
CA ILE A 128 28.01 11.61 18.82
C ILE A 128 27.57 11.55 17.36
N ARG A 129 28.50 11.20 16.46
CA ARG A 129 28.22 11.06 15.02
C ARG A 129 27.27 9.89 14.76
N VAL A 130 27.48 8.75 15.41
CA VAL A 130 26.59 7.58 15.30
C VAL A 130 25.21 7.89 15.87
N GLU A 131 25.10 8.52 17.05
CA GLU A 131 23.84 8.93 17.67
C GLU A 131 23.05 9.89 16.77
N THR A 132 23.71 10.92 16.24
CA THR A 132 23.08 11.92 15.36
C THR A 132 22.55 11.28 14.07
N LEU A 133 23.34 10.38 13.47
CA LEU A 133 22.94 9.67 12.27
C LEU A 133 21.89 8.59 12.54
N HIS A 134 21.84 8.03 13.74
CA HIS A 134 20.80 7.10 14.15
C HIS A 134 19.45 7.80 14.31
N GLU A 135 19.42 8.98 14.94
CA GLU A 135 18.20 9.80 15.01
C GLU A 135 17.70 10.23 13.63
N LYS A 136 18.62 10.50 12.69
CA LYS A 136 18.26 10.75 11.30
C LYS A 136 17.70 9.50 10.62
N LEU A 137 18.27 8.33 10.89
CA LEU A 137 17.82 7.05 10.34
C LEU A 137 16.40 6.70 10.80
N LYS A 138 16.05 6.94 12.08
CA LYS A 138 14.67 6.77 12.58
C LYS A 138 13.68 7.58 11.74
N LYS A 139 13.99 8.87 11.53
CA LYS A 139 13.16 9.76 10.69
C LYS A 139 13.09 9.29 9.24
N ASP A 140 14.19 8.75 8.71
CA ASP A 140 14.27 8.23 7.35
C ASP A 140 13.41 6.96 7.17
N ILE A 141 13.30 6.10 8.19
CA ILE A 141 12.41 4.92 8.22
C ILE A 141 10.94 5.36 8.27
N ASP A 142 10.59 6.30 9.15
CA ASP A 142 9.23 6.84 9.22
C ASP A 142 8.83 7.50 7.90
N SER A 143 9.75 8.27 7.30
CA SER A 143 9.53 8.91 6.02
C SER A 143 9.34 7.89 4.89
N TYR A 144 10.12 6.80 4.89
CA TYR A 144 9.96 5.71 3.93
C TYR A 144 8.55 5.13 3.97
N HIS A 145 8.08 4.76 5.17
CA HIS A 145 6.74 4.23 5.38
C HIS A 145 5.66 5.18 4.85
N ASN A 146 5.67 6.43 5.31
CA ASN A 146 4.67 7.43 4.93
C ASN A 146 4.67 7.70 3.41
N THR A 147 5.85 7.63 2.78
CA THR A 147 5.97 7.85 1.33
C THR A 147 5.40 6.68 0.55
N VAL A 148 5.71 5.44 0.94
CA VAL A 148 5.15 4.24 0.30
C VAL A 148 3.62 4.21 0.44
N GLU A 149 3.09 4.51 1.62
CA GLU A 149 1.64 4.60 1.85
C GLU A 149 0.99 5.71 1.00
N SER A 150 1.64 6.88 0.90
CA SER A 150 1.15 8.00 0.10
C SER A 150 1.13 7.66 -1.40
N VAL A 151 2.17 6.99 -1.90
CA VAL A 151 2.25 6.56 -3.30
C VAL A 151 1.20 5.48 -3.60
N ALA A 152 1.04 4.48 -2.74
CA ALA A 152 0.02 3.45 -2.90
C ALA A 152 -1.39 4.07 -2.95
N LEU A 153 -1.65 5.05 -2.08
CA LEU A 153 -2.91 5.76 -2.06
C LEU A 153 -3.14 6.63 -3.31
N GLU A 154 -2.09 7.25 -3.87
CA GLU A 154 -2.20 8.00 -5.12
C GLU A 154 -2.42 7.11 -6.34
N VAL A 155 -1.72 5.97 -6.41
CA VAL A 155 -1.96 4.94 -7.44
C VAL A 155 -3.40 4.44 -7.37
N ALA A 156 -3.92 4.17 -6.17
CA ALA A 156 -5.31 3.79 -5.97
C ALA A 156 -6.30 4.91 -6.34
N ASP A 157 -6.00 6.18 -6.02
CA ASP A 157 -6.84 7.32 -6.43
C ASP A 157 -6.89 7.42 -7.97
N HIS A 158 -5.74 7.30 -8.64
CA HIS A 158 -5.65 7.26 -10.11
C HIS A 158 -6.45 6.09 -10.70
N GLN A 159 -6.27 4.88 -10.18
CA GLN A 159 -6.99 3.68 -10.63
C GLN A 159 -8.48 3.67 -10.28
N LEU A 160 -8.96 4.59 -9.42
CA LEU A 160 -10.38 4.74 -9.13
C LEU A 160 -11.01 5.95 -9.83
N ARG A 161 -10.21 6.97 -10.18
CA ARG A 161 -10.71 8.26 -10.66
C ARG A 161 -10.24 8.62 -12.06
N ASN A 162 -9.00 8.30 -12.44
CA ASN A 162 -8.37 8.79 -13.66
C ASN A 162 -7.83 7.67 -14.54
N ILE A 163 -8.48 6.50 -14.53
CA ILE A 163 -8.07 5.34 -15.32
C ILE A 163 -7.97 5.70 -16.80
N ASN A 164 -6.81 5.46 -17.40
CA ASN A 164 -6.63 5.63 -18.84
C ASN A 164 -7.28 4.47 -19.61
N LYS A 165 -7.76 4.74 -20.83
CA LYS A 165 -8.37 3.69 -21.67
C LYS A 165 -7.35 2.59 -21.97
N GLY A 166 -7.63 1.36 -21.52
CA GLY A 166 -6.77 0.19 -21.72
C GLY A 166 -5.81 -0.10 -20.56
N GLU A 167 -5.76 0.75 -19.52
CA GLU A 167 -4.92 0.54 -18.34
C GLU A 167 -5.39 -0.70 -17.54
N LYS A 168 -4.44 -1.56 -17.12
CA LYS A 168 -4.73 -2.73 -16.28
C LYS A 168 -5.00 -2.26 -14.84
N VAL A 169 -6.06 -2.80 -14.22
CA VAL A 169 -6.44 -2.49 -12.84
C VAL A 169 -6.33 -3.77 -12.03
N SER A 170 -5.57 -3.72 -10.92
CA SER A 170 -5.47 -4.80 -9.96
C SER A 170 -6.37 -4.51 -8.76
N LEU A 171 -7.46 -5.27 -8.59
CA LEU A 171 -8.47 -4.98 -7.57
C LEU A 171 -7.98 -5.34 -6.16
N ASP A 172 -7.08 -6.30 -6.03
CA ASP A 172 -6.40 -6.61 -4.78
C ASP A 172 -5.60 -5.43 -4.22
N GLU A 173 -4.99 -4.63 -5.09
CA GLU A 173 -4.25 -3.41 -4.73
C GLU A 173 -5.20 -2.23 -4.45
N VAL A 174 -6.27 -2.09 -5.23
CA VAL A 174 -7.19 -0.95 -5.14
C VAL A 174 -8.15 -1.04 -3.94
N ILE A 175 -8.72 -2.22 -3.68
CA ILE A 175 -9.78 -2.41 -2.68
C ILE A 175 -9.39 -1.92 -1.27
N PRO A 176 -8.19 -2.24 -0.74
CA PRO A 176 -7.73 -1.75 0.57
C PRO A 176 -7.77 -0.24 0.72
N HIS A 177 -7.60 0.51 -0.38
CA HIS A 177 -7.52 1.96 -0.39
C HIS A 177 -8.84 2.66 -0.76
N ILE A 178 -9.90 1.93 -1.15
CA ILE A 178 -11.21 2.49 -1.52
C ILE A 178 -11.76 3.42 -0.44
N LYS A 179 -11.64 3.04 0.84
CA LYS A 179 -12.13 3.86 1.96
C LYS A 179 -11.44 5.24 1.99
N ALA A 180 -10.12 5.25 1.86
CA ALA A 180 -9.33 6.47 1.98
C ALA A 180 -9.51 7.37 0.75
N VAL A 181 -9.61 6.79 -0.45
CA VAL A 181 -9.95 7.51 -1.69
C VAL A 181 -11.37 8.07 -1.63
N TYR A 182 -12.32 7.28 -1.11
CA TYR A 182 -13.69 7.75 -0.85
C TYR A 182 -13.68 8.94 0.13
N ASP A 183 -13.02 8.84 1.28
CA ASP A 183 -12.96 9.93 2.26
C ASP A 183 -12.32 11.21 1.67
N ARG A 184 -11.23 11.08 0.90
CA ARG A 184 -10.60 12.18 0.16
C ARG A 184 -11.58 12.82 -0.84
N ALA A 185 -12.22 11.99 -1.67
CA ALA A 185 -13.22 12.44 -2.63
C ALA A 185 -14.42 13.14 -1.97
N TYR A 186 -14.75 12.81 -0.73
CA TYR A 186 -15.82 13.43 0.04
C TYR A 186 -15.42 14.77 0.66
N HIS A 187 -14.19 14.90 1.15
CA HIS A 187 -13.70 16.11 1.80
C HIS A 187 -13.56 17.33 0.88
N ASP A 188 -13.42 17.13 -0.43
CA ASP A 188 -13.42 18.21 -1.42
C ASP A 188 -14.79 18.89 -1.62
N ALA A 189 -15.86 18.45 -0.94
CA ALA A 189 -17.19 19.09 -1.00
C ALA A 189 -17.35 20.20 0.05
N HIS A 190 -17.19 21.46 -0.37
CA HIS A 190 -17.22 22.70 0.44
C HIS A 190 -18.56 23.08 1.12
N ASN A 191 -19.21 22.23 1.92
CA ASN A 191 -20.34 22.70 2.75
C ASN A 191 -20.44 22.04 4.16
N PRO A 192 -20.17 22.79 5.25
CA PRO A 192 -20.19 22.28 6.64
C PRO A 192 -21.53 21.73 7.13
N PHE A 193 -22.67 22.27 6.65
CA PHE A 193 -24.01 21.85 7.09
C PHE A 193 -24.39 20.47 6.53
N TRP A 194 -24.06 20.21 5.26
CA TRP A 194 -24.25 18.90 4.63
C TRP A 194 -23.26 17.84 5.13
N ARG A 195 -22.07 18.24 5.57
CA ARG A 195 -21.05 17.37 6.17
C ARG A 195 -21.52 16.79 7.51
N TRP A 196 -22.25 17.56 8.32
CA TRP A 196 -22.86 17.09 9.58
C TRP A 196 -24.02 16.10 9.36
N ILE A 197 -24.97 16.42 8.46
CA ILE A 197 -26.08 15.51 8.12
C ILE A 197 -25.57 14.20 7.50
N LYS A 198 -24.58 14.28 6.59
CA LYS A 198 -24.02 13.09 5.92
C LYS A 198 -23.19 12.23 6.85
N ASN A 199 -22.42 12.79 7.80
CA ASN A 199 -21.67 12.02 8.80
C ASN A 199 -22.57 11.12 9.69
N ARG A 200 -23.87 11.42 9.78
CA ARG A 200 -24.85 10.62 10.53
C ARG A 200 -25.44 9.46 9.72
N PHE A 201 -25.54 9.60 8.39
CA PHE A 201 -25.99 8.55 7.45
C PHE A 201 -24.84 7.71 6.84
N ILE A 202 -23.61 8.23 6.83
CA ILE A 202 -22.37 7.56 6.36
C ILE A 202 -21.96 6.36 7.25
N LYS A 203 -22.47 6.31 8.49
CA LYS A 203 -21.96 5.38 9.53
C LYS A 203 -22.56 3.98 9.55
N SER A 204 -23.60 3.63 8.76
CA SER A 204 -24.13 2.26 8.79
C SER A 204 -23.83 1.44 7.54
N ASP A 205 -24.10 1.95 6.33
CA ASP A 205 -24.18 1.06 5.17
C ASP A 205 -22.93 1.13 4.28
N ARG A 206 -22.47 2.33 3.89
CA ARG A 206 -21.27 2.48 3.03
C ARG A 206 -20.00 1.95 3.68
N THR A 207 -19.84 2.20 4.98
CA THR A 207 -18.69 1.68 5.74
C THR A 207 -18.72 0.16 5.77
N LYS A 208 -19.90 -0.46 5.97
CA LYS A 208 -20.04 -1.92 5.95
C LYS A 208 -19.88 -2.52 4.55
N GLU A 209 -20.30 -1.82 3.50
CA GLU A 209 -20.10 -2.22 2.11
C GLU A 209 -18.60 -2.19 1.73
N ILE A 210 -17.86 -1.16 2.15
CA ILE A 210 -16.40 -1.10 1.96
C ILE A 210 -15.69 -2.15 2.82
N GLU A 211 -16.13 -2.36 4.06
CA GLU A 211 -15.59 -3.41 4.94
C GLU A 211 -15.83 -4.81 4.34
N PHE A 212 -17.01 -5.06 3.77
CA PHE A 212 -17.31 -6.27 3.02
C PHE A 212 -16.33 -6.47 1.86
N LEU A 213 -16.10 -5.45 1.02
CA LEU A 213 -15.13 -5.54 -0.08
C LEU A 213 -13.72 -5.87 0.45
N ASN A 214 -13.29 -5.23 1.53
CA ASN A 214 -12.00 -5.50 2.18
C ASN A 214 -11.90 -6.93 2.72
N GLN A 215 -12.94 -7.42 3.39
CA GLN A 215 -12.95 -8.77 3.98
C GLN A 215 -12.91 -9.86 2.91
N ILE A 216 -13.69 -9.71 1.84
CA ILE A 216 -13.64 -10.63 0.68
C ILE A 216 -12.26 -10.59 0.02
N SER A 217 -11.70 -9.40 -0.21
CA SER A 217 -10.41 -9.25 -0.92
C SER A 217 -9.22 -9.84 -0.15
N LYS A 218 -9.25 -9.76 1.19
CA LYS A 218 -8.20 -10.31 2.08
C LYS A 218 -8.14 -11.83 2.11
N HIS A 219 -9.19 -12.53 1.65
CA HIS A 219 -9.22 -13.98 1.72
C HIS A 219 -8.19 -14.59 0.74
N PRO A 220 -7.33 -15.55 1.17
CA PRO A 220 -6.22 -16.05 0.34
C PRO A 220 -6.64 -16.70 -0.98
N GLN A 221 -7.87 -17.22 -1.06
CA GLN A 221 -8.43 -17.84 -2.27
C GLN A 221 -9.20 -16.85 -3.16
N CYS A 222 -9.30 -15.58 -2.77
CA CYS A 222 -10.02 -14.57 -3.53
C CYS A 222 -9.21 -14.19 -4.78
N ASN A 223 -9.81 -14.35 -5.96
CA ASN A 223 -9.23 -13.93 -7.24
C ASN A 223 -9.88 -12.64 -7.75
N GLU A 224 -9.33 -12.07 -8.83
CA GLU A 224 -9.81 -10.83 -9.44
C GLU A 224 -11.27 -10.92 -9.93
N SER A 225 -11.70 -12.10 -10.42
CA SER A 225 -13.09 -12.34 -10.85
C SER A 225 -14.07 -12.23 -9.68
N ILE A 226 -13.74 -12.78 -8.51
CA ILE A 226 -14.54 -12.69 -7.29
C ILE A 226 -14.56 -11.24 -6.77
N ARG A 227 -13.40 -10.54 -6.77
CA ARG A 227 -13.32 -9.12 -6.40
C ARG A 227 -14.19 -8.24 -7.29
N LEU A 228 -14.19 -8.47 -8.61
CA LEU A 228 -15.02 -7.74 -9.55
C LEU A 228 -16.51 -8.01 -9.33
N GLN A 229 -16.90 -9.26 -9.08
CA GLN A 229 -18.28 -9.62 -8.75
C GLN A 229 -18.74 -8.93 -7.45
N ALA A 230 -17.90 -8.85 -6.42
CA ALA A 230 -18.20 -8.16 -5.18
C ALA A 230 -18.35 -6.64 -5.39
N ILE A 231 -17.46 -6.03 -6.17
CA ILE A 231 -17.55 -4.61 -6.57
C ILE A 231 -18.87 -4.34 -7.32
N ARG A 232 -19.23 -5.19 -8.28
CA ARG A 232 -20.49 -5.09 -9.04
C ARG A 232 -21.71 -5.19 -8.14
N LEU A 233 -21.68 -6.10 -7.16
CA LEU A 233 -22.77 -6.25 -6.21
C LEU A 233 -23.01 -4.96 -5.41
N VAL A 234 -21.94 -4.38 -4.86
CA VAL A 234 -22.02 -3.12 -4.08
C VAL A 234 -22.49 -1.98 -4.99
N HIS A 235 -21.90 -1.85 -6.17
CA HIS A 235 -22.29 -0.85 -7.16
C HIS A 235 -23.78 -0.95 -7.52
N ASP A 236 -24.23 -2.13 -7.91
CA ASP A 236 -25.60 -2.35 -8.38
C ASP A 236 -26.62 -2.12 -7.27
N LYS A 237 -26.32 -2.54 -6.04
CA LYS A 237 -27.17 -2.21 -4.89
C LYS A 237 -27.29 -0.70 -4.75
N ILE A 238 -26.18 0.04 -4.78
CA ILE A 238 -26.17 1.50 -4.66
C ILE A 238 -27.02 2.13 -5.78
N ILE A 239 -26.76 1.77 -7.04
CA ILE A 239 -27.41 2.41 -8.19
C ILE A 239 -28.90 2.05 -8.29
N LYS A 240 -29.27 0.80 -8.01
CA LYS A 240 -30.64 0.30 -8.26
C LYS A 240 -31.57 0.45 -7.07
N THR A 241 -31.06 0.50 -5.84
CA THR A 241 -31.92 0.56 -4.63
C THR A 241 -32.01 1.93 -4.00
N GLU A 242 -31.09 2.84 -4.32
CA GLU A 242 -30.97 4.10 -3.59
C GLU A 242 -31.39 5.32 -4.42
N MET A 243 -32.18 6.19 -3.80
CA MET A 243 -32.75 7.38 -4.43
C MET A 243 -31.69 8.36 -5.00
N PHE A 244 -30.46 8.34 -4.45
CA PHE A 244 -29.32 9.13 -4.92
C PHE A 244 -28.18 8.26 -5.47
N GLY A 245 -28.47 7.01 -5.83
CA GLY A 245 -27.48 6.07 -6.35
C GLY A 245 -26.89 6.54 -7.67
N LYS A 246 -27.74 6.71 -8.69
CA LYS A 246 -27.34 7.21 -10.01
C LYS A 246 -27.22 8.73 -10.04
N GLU A 247 -26.44 9.26 -10.98
CA GLU A 247 -26.48 10.70 -11.27
C GLU A 247 -27.76 11.07 -12.03
N GLY A 248 -28.38 12.17 -11.62
CA GLY A 248 -29.58 12.73 -12.26
C GLY A 248 -29.44 14.24 -12.43
N LYS A 249 -30.43 14.87 -13.07
CA LYS A 249 -30.38 16.31 -13.41
C LYS A 249 -30.15 17.25 -12.21
N ILE A 250 -30.49 16.81 -11.00
CA ILE A 250 -30.47 17.63 -9.77
C ILE A 250 -29.50 17.05 -8.71
N TYR A 251 -29.10 15.78 -8.81
CA TYR A 251 -28.27 15.09 -7.82
C TYR A 251 -27.03 14.46 -8.48
N LYS A 252 -25.86 14.66 -7.85
CA LYS A 252 -24.56 14.22 -8.37
C LYS A 252 -24.28 12.71 -8.23
N GLY A 253 -25.27 11.91 -7.86
CA GLY A 253 -25.16 10.46 -7.63
C GLY A 253 -24.28 10.07 -6.43
N SER A 254 -24.18 8.76 -6.18
CA SER A 254 -23.32 8.20 -5.15
C SER A 254 -21.87 8.26 -5.60
N LYS A 255 -21.00 8.89 -4.79
CA LYS A 255 -19.57 8.95 -5.09
C LYS A 255 -18.91 7.57 -5.04
N LEU A 256 -19.29 6.70 -4.07
CA LEU A 256 -18.82 5.30 -4.09
C LEU A 256 -19.33 4.59 -5.34
N GLY A 257 -20.61 4.78 -5.70
CA GLY A 257 -21.17 4.25 -6.94
C GLY A 257 -20.32 4.65 -8.15
N LYS A 258 -20.00 5.93 -8.32
CA LYS A 258 -19.16 6.43 -9.41
C LYS A 258 -17.73 5.88 -9.41
N LEU A 259 -17.11 5.71 -8.25
CA LEU A 259 -15.77 5.11 -8.15
C LEU A 259 -15.81 3.65 -8.61
N LEU A 260 -16.80 2.88 -8.16
CA LEU A 260 -16.97 1.48 -8.55
C LEU A 260 -17.39 1.33 -10.02
N GLU A 261 -18.22 2.23 -10.55
CA GLU A 261 -18.67 2.26 -11.94
C GLU A 261 -17.47 2.32 -12.91
N ARG A 262 -16.50 3.20 -12.65
CA ARG A 262 -15.27 3.33 -13.47
C ARG A 262 -14.43 2.06 -13.50
N VAL A 263 -14.35 1.36 -12.37
CA VAL A 263 -13.67 0.06 -12.27
C VAL A 263 -14.43 -1.01 -13.07
N ILE A 264 -15.76 -1.03 -13.00
CA ILE A 264 -16.61 -2.00 -13.71
C ILE A 264 -16.58 -1.79 -15.23
N GLU A 265 -16.56 -0.53 -15.68
CA GLU A 265 -16.50 -0.16 -17.08
C GLU A 265 -15.15 -0.47 -17.73
N ASN A 266 -14.07 -0.57 -16.93
CA ASN A 266 -12.78 -1.02 -17.42
C ASN A 266 -12.78 -2.55 -17.66
N LYS A 267 -12.76 -2.94 -18.94
CA LYS A 267 -12.90 -4.34 -19.38
C LYS A 267 -11.64 -5.20 -19.17
N ASN A 268 -10.55 -4.64 -18.65
CA ASN A 268 -9.23 -5.27 -18.54
C ASN A 268 -8.92 -5.88 -17.16
N VAL A 269 -9.95 -6.33 -16.44
CA VAL A 269 -9.78 -7.15 -15.22
C VAL A 269 -9.70 -8.62 -15.64
N GLU A 270 -8.71 -9.36 -15.17
CA GLU A 270 -8.57 -10.80 -15.46
C GLU A 270 -9.80 -11.57 -14.96
N LYS A 271 -10.49 -12.21 -15.91
CA LYS A 271 -11.68 -13.02 -15.63
C LYS A 271 -11.29 -14.48 -15.60
N ASP A 272 -10.92 -14.98 -14.43
CA ASP A 272 -10.91 -16.42 -14.21
C ASP A 272 -12.35 -16.95 -14.23
N LYS A 273 -12.55 -17.95 -15.07
CA LYS A 273 -13.82 -18.63 -15.29
C LYS A 273 -13.83 -19.83 -14.34
N ASP A 274 -14.75 -19.83 -13.37
CA ASP A 274 -15.53 -21.02 -12.93
C ASP A 274 -16.15 -20.83 -11.53
N GLU A 275 -15.66 -19.89 -10.69
CA GLU A 275 -16.22 -19.65 -9.35
C GLU A 275 -17.07 -18.36 -9.30
N THR A 276 -18.28 -18.46 -8.74
CA THR A 276 -19.14 -17.29 -8.48
C THR A 276 -18.88 -16.72 -7.10
N LEU A 277 -19.16 -15.42 -6.90
CA LEU A 277 -19.05 -14.78 -5.57
C LEU A 277 -19.87 -15.50 -4.51
N VAL A 278 -21.05 -16.00 -4.87
CA VAL A 278 -21.94 -16.71 -3.94
C VAL A 278 -21.34 -18.05 -3.52
N ASP A 279 -20.82 -18.82 -4.49
CA ASP A 279 -20.15 -20.09 -4.20
C ASP A 279 -18.90 -19.86 -3.34
N PHE A 280 -18.12 -18.83 -3.66
CA PHE A 280 -16.94 -18.43 -2.90
C PHE A 280 -17.27 -18.06 -1.45
N ILE A 281 -18.30 -17.25 -1.23
CA ILE A 281 -18.73 -16.84 0.11
C ILE A 281 -19.19 -18.06 0.92
N ASN A 282 -20.02 -18.93 0.32
CA ASN A 282 -20.55 -20.11 0.99
C ASN A 282 -19.45 -21.12 1.33
N LYS A 283 -18.53 -21.35 0.41
CA LYS A 283 -17.41 -22.29 0.57
C LYS A 283 -16.42 -21.86 1.65
N ASN A 284 -16.28 -20.55 1.86
CA ASN A 284 -15.31 -19.97 2.80
C ASN A 284 -15.95 -19.40 4.09
N ASP A 285 -17.24 -19.70 4.32
CA ASP A 285 -17.99 -19.25 5.50
C ASP A 285 -17.95 -17.72 5.74
N LEU A 286 -18.07 -16.95 4.66
CA LEU A 286 -18.02 -15.47 4.69
C LEU A 286 -19.42 -14.83 4.75
N ASN A 287 -20.44 -15.59 5.10
CA ASN A 287 -21.83 -15.11 5.12
C ASN A 287 -22.06 -13.97 6.11
N ASP A 288 -21.30 -13.93 7.21
CA ASP A 288 -21.37 -12.87 8.20
C ASP A 288 -20.62 -11.60 7.77
N ALA A 289 -19.75 -11.68 6.76
CA ALA A 289 -19.08 -10.52 6.17
C ALA A 289 -20.03 -9.68 5.29
N ILE A 290 -21.15 -10.26 4.83
CA ILE A 290 -22.11 -9.53 4.00
C ILE A 290 -23.04 -8.70 4.90
N PRO A 291 -23.08 -7.36 4.74
CA PRO A 291 -24.06 -6.54 5.45
C PRO A 291 -25.49 -6.82 5.01
N ASP A 292 -26.44 -6.66 5.94
CA ASP A 292 -27.87 -6.98 5.73
C ASP A 292 -28.46 -6.31 4.48
N GLY A 293 -28.11 -5.05 4.21
CA GLY A 293 -28.56 -4.34 3.01
C GLY A 293 -28.07 -4.95 1.68
N LEU A 294 -26.92 -5.63 1.68
CA LEU A 294 -26.45 -6.40 0.52
C LEU A 294 -27.07 -7.80 0.49
N LYS A 295 -27.29 -8.45 1.64
CA LYS A 295 -28.02 -9.73 1.74
C LYS A 295 -29.43 -9.60 1.17
N ASP A 296 -30.15 -8.55 1.56
CA ASP A 296 -31.50 -8.24 1.06
C ASP A 296 -31.52 -7.99 -0.45
N TYR A 297 -30.50 -7.31 -0.97
CA TYR A 297 -30.38 -7.04 -2.39
C TYR A 297 -30.06 -8.31 -3.18
N LEU A 298 -29.11 -9.12 -2.71
CA LEU A 298 -28.77 -10.43 -3.29
C LEU A 298 -29.98 -11.35 -3.33
N ALA A 299 -30.74 -11.46 -2.24
CA ALA A 299 -31.94 -12.29 -2.18
C ALA A 299 -33.00 -11.86 -3.20
N LYS A 300 -33.12 -10.56 -3.48
CA LYS A 300 -34.06 -10.01 -4.48
C LYS A 300 -33.60 -10.17 -5.92
N THR A 301 -32.29 -10.26 -6.17
CA THR A 301 -31.69 -10.29 -7.52
C THR A 301 -31.02 -11.62 -7.89
N TYR A 302 -31.17 -12.64 -7.05
CA TYR A 302 -30.57 -13.97 -7.18
C TYR A 302 -30.83 -14.66 -8.55
N LEU A 303 -31.92 -14.31 -9.23
CA LEU A 303 -32.25 -14.81 -10.57
C LEU A 303 -31.49 -14.11 -11.72
N GLU A 304 -30.96 -12.91 -11.51
CA GLU A 304 -30.28 -12.10 -12.55
C GLU A 304 -28.74 -12.25 -12.52
N TYR A 305 -28.14 -12.42 -11.34
CA TYR A 305 -26.68 -12.54 -11.20
C TYR A 305 -26.13 -13.85 -11.77
N GLY A 306 -26.89 -14.94 -11.72
CA GLY A 306 -26.52 -16.22 -12.36
C GLY A 306 -26.60 -16.20 -13.90
N LYS A 307 -27.30 -15.22 -14.49
CA LYS A 307 -27.52 -15.12 -15.96
C LYS A 307 -26.64 -14.08 -16.66
N SER A 308 -26.15 -13.06 -15.95
CA SER A 308 -25.34 -12.00 -16.57
C SER A 308 -23.85 -12.38 -16.79
N ILE A 309 -23.36 -13.43 -16.14
CA ILE A 309 -22.00 -13.97 -16.37
C ILE A 309 -21.94 -14.80 -17.66
N THR A 310 -23.04 -15.48 -18.02
CA THR A 310 -23.15 -16.28 -19.24
C THR A 310 -23.45 -15.44 -20.49
N ALA A 311 -24.12 -14.29 -20.35
CA ALA A 311 -24.43 -13.39 -21.47
C ALA A 311 -23.23 -12.56 -21.98
N GLY A 312 -22.09 -12.57 -21.28
CA GLY A 312 -20.84 -11.93 -21.73
C GLY A 312 -19.90 -12.85 -22.52
N ASN A 313 -20.33 -14.09 -22.81
CA ASN A 313 -19.63 -15.08 -23.64
C ASN A 313 -20.40 -15.36 -24.96
N GLN A 314 -21.05 -14.34 -25.53
CA GLN A 314 -21.51 -14.33 -26.92
C GLN A 314 -20.95 -13.10 -27.63
#